data_AF-A0A6V8NUN3-F1
#
_entry.id   AF-A0A6V8NUN3-F1
#
_cell.length_a   1.000
_cell.length_b   1.000
_cell.length_c   1.000
_cell.angle_alpha   90.00
_cell.angle_beta   90.00
_cell.angle_gamma   90.00
#
_symmetry.space_group_name_H-M   'P 1'
#
loop_
_entity.id
_entity.type
_entity.pdbx_description
1 polymer ?
#
loop_
_entity_poly.entity_id
_entity_poly.type
_entity_poly.pdbx_seq_one_letter_code
_entity_poly.pdbx_strand_id
1 'polypeptide(L)'
;SFNRILSQEDTRLLSARWIEENIPSGSKILMSGTYGLPQLFKSRESLLAEVREKQQREVEANGDGEEARNRHESKFRLENYPPLPNYELYAYQRASGIFWILTDLEEVRNKDIEYVVVEEYFLRGYSTIPPDLLNFLKQKGTLLKSFYPYDGSEIQTEPVFDQMDAFYVPYSNFGGIKRPGPVIRIYELRE
;
A
#
# COMPACT_ATOMS: atom_id res chain seq x y z
N SER A 1 17.42 -21.39 -2.41
CA SER A 1 17.95 -20.86 -3.68
C SER A 1 17.04 -19.74 -4.14
N PHE A 2 17.55 -18.82 -4.95
CA PHE A 2 16.79 -17.69 -5.51
C PHE A 2 15.51 -18.15 -6.23
N ASN A 3 15.64 -19.10 -7.18
CA ASN A 3 14.50 -19.64 -7.94
C ASN A 3 13.41 -20.24 -7.04
N ARG A 4 13.80 -20.88 -5.94
CA ARG A 4 12.82 -21.42 -4.98
C ARG A 4 12.01 -20.30 -4.35
N ILE A 5 12.63 -19.21 -3.91
CA ILE A 5 11.93 -18.07 -3.30
C ILE A 5 11.01 -17.43 -4.33
N LEU A 6 11.53 -17.13 -5.52
CA LEU A 6 10.78 -16.49 -6.60
C LEU A 6 9.53 -17.29 -7.03
N SER A 7 9.58 -18.61 -6.90
CA SER A 7 8.43 -19.49 -7.21
C SER A 7 7.33 -19.51 -6.15
N GLN A 8 7.56 -18.92 -4.96
CA GLN A 8 6.55 -18.86 -3.91
C GLN A 8 5.65 -17.63 -4.08
N GLU A 9 4.44 -17.74 -3.53
CA GLU A 9 3.48 -16.64 -3.55
C GLU A 9 3.96 -15.45 -2.70
N ASP A 10 3.90 -14.24 -3.27
CA ASP A 10 4.37 -12.98 -2.68
C ASP A 10 3.49 -12.52 -1.51
N THR A 11 4.08 -11.93 -0.47
CA THR A 11 3.33 -11.38 0.67
C THR A 11 2.32 -10.29 0.27
N ARG A 12 2.56 -9.57 -0.83
CA ARG A 12 1.61 -8.60 -1.40
C ARG A 12 0.36 -9.27 -1.94
N LEU A 13 0.50 -10.41 -2.62
CA LEU A 13 -0.63 -11.17 -3.15
C LEU A 13 -1.42 -11.85 -2.02
N LEU A 14 -0.70 -12.41 -1.05
CA LEU A 14 -1.30 -13.01 0.14
C LEU A 14 -2.09 -12.00 0.97
N SER A 15 -1.53 -10.81 1.17
CA SER A 15 -2.20 -9.75 1.92
C SER A 15 -3.37 -9.14 1.16
N ALA A 16 -3.25 -8.96 -0.17
CA ALA A 16 -4.37 -8.53 -1.01
C ALA A 16 -5.56 -9.50 -0.91
N ARG A 17 -5.32 -10.81 -1.14
CA ARG A 17 -6.37 -11.84 -1.03
C ARG A 17 -7.03 -11.83 0.36
N TRP A 18 -6.23 -11.74 1.42
CA TRP A 18 -6.78 -11.70 2.77
C TRP A 18 -7.63 -10.45 3.00
N ILE A 19 -7.22 -9.28 2.50
CA ILE A 19 -8.02 -8.05 2.57
C ILE A 19 -9.35 -8.24 1.83
N GLU A 20 -9.31 -8.78 0.61
CA GLU A 20 -10.50 -9.04 -0.22
C GLU A 20 -11.50 -9.99 0.45
N GLU A 21 -11.00 -10.96 1.22
CA GLU A 21 -11.83 -11.94 1.93
C GLU A 21 -12.34 -11.47 3.30
N ASN A 22 -11.65 -10.53 3.96
CA ASN A 22 -11.87 -10.21 5.38
C ASN A 22 -12.27 -8.75 5.65
N ILE A 23 -11.95 -7.81 4.76
CA ILE A 23 -12.29 -6.40 4.92
C ILE A 23 -13.49 -6.06 4.01
N PRO A 24 -14.57 -5.48 4.56
CA PRO A 24 -15.74 -5.11 3.78
C PRO A 24 -15.41 -4.24 2.57
N SER A 25 -16.03 -4.53 1.44
CA SER A 25 -15.95 -3.65 0.27
C SER A 25 -16.53 -2.27 0.62
N GLY A 26 -15.86 -1.21 0.16
CA GLY A 26 -16.19 0.18 0.45
C GLY A 26 -15.43 0.76 1.65
N SER A 27 -14.77 -0.07 2.47
CA SER A 27 -14.02 0.44 3.62
C SER A 27 -12.86 1.37 3.21
N LYS A 28 -12.56 2.32 4.10
CA LYS A 28 -11.46 3.27 3.96
C LYS A 28 -10.16 2.70 4.49
N ILE A 29 -9.19 2.53 3.60
CA ILE A 29 -7.90 1.91 3.90
C ILE A 29 -6.78 2.91 3.64
N LEU A 30 -6.01 3.22 4.69
CA LEU A 30 -4.76 3.96 4.58
C LEU A 30 -3.61 2.99 4.29
N MET A 31 -2.79 3.29 3.30
CA MET A 31 -1.65 2.47 2.90
C MET A 31 -0.36 3.29 3.02
N SER A 32 0.59 2.80 3.83
CA SER A 32 1.89 3.44 3.99
C SER A 32 3.02 2.53 3.50
N GLY A 33 3.69 3.00 2.46
CA GLY A 33 4.67 2.24 1.70
C GLY A 33 4.80 2.77 0.28
N THR A 34 5.52 2.02 -0.55
CA THR A 34 5.70 2.35 -1.97
C THR A 34 5.35 1.13 -2.84
N TYR A 35 6.33 0.29 -3.13
CA TYR A 35 6.21 -0.84 -4.04
C TYR A 35 5.84 -2.17 -3.35
N GLY A 36 5.92 -2.21 -2.02
CA GLY A 36 5.70 -3.41 -1.22
C GLY A 36 4.28 -3.56 -0.68
N LEU A 37 3.36 -2.70 -1.11
CA LEU A 37 1.96 -2.72 -0.71
C LEU A 37 1.13 -3.72 -1.53
N PRO A 38 0.02 -4.27 -0.97
CA PRO A 38 -0.93 -5.07 -1.75
C PRO A 38 -1.57 -4.24 -2.86
N GLN A 39 -1.87 -4.86 -4.00
CA GLN A 39 -2.62 -4.23 -5.08
C GLN A 39 -4.10 -4.46 -4.84
N LEU A 40 -4.86 -3.39 -4.57
CA LEU A 40 -6.28 -3.43 -4.28
C LEU A 40 -7.04 -2.57 -5.30
N PHE A 41 -8.29 -2.94 -5.60
CA PHE A 41 -9.13 -2.12 -6.44
C PHE A 41 -9.63 -0.89 -5.66
N LYS A 42 -9.46 0.28 -6.26
CA LYS A 42 -10.03 1.54 -5.75
C LYS A 42 -11.53 1.58 -6.04
N SER A 43 -12.31 2.10 -5.09
CA SER A 43 -13.71 2.45 -5.29
C SER A 43 -13.87 3.52 -6.36
N ARG A 44 -15.08 3.68 -6.88
CA ARG A 44 -15.39 4.70 -7.87
C ARG A 44 -15.15 6.09 -7.30
N GLU A 45 -15.49 6.30 -6.04
CA GLU A 45 -15.30 7.52 -5.26
C GLU A 45 -13.82 7.88 -5.18
N SER A 46 -12.96 6.93 -4.79
CA SER A 46 -11.51 7.12 -4.70
C SER A 46 -10.89 7.44 -6.07
N LEU A 47 -11.32 6.74 -7.13
CA LEU A 47 -10.86 7.02 -8.49
C LEU A 47 -11.30 8.41 -8.98
N LEU A 48 -12.53 8.83 -8.70
CA LEU A 48 -13.04 10.15 -9.08
C LEU A 48 -12.33 11.26 -8.30
N ALA A 49 -12.04 11.06 -7.01
CA ALA A 49 -11.27 12.00 -6.21
C ALA A 49 -9.87 12.21 -6.81
N GLU A 50 -9.17 11.13 -7.17
CA GLU A 50 -7.86 11.20 -7.82
C GLU A 50 -7.90 11.95 -9.16
N VAL A 51 -8.96 11.73 -9.96
CA VAL A 51 -9.16 12.45 -11.23
C VAL A 51 -9.35 13.95 -10.99
N ARG A 52 -10.20 14.34 -10.04
CA ARG A 52 -10.46 15.75 -9.73
C ARG A 52 -9.19 16.45 -9.24
N GLU A 53 -8.42 15.81 -8.37
CA GLU A 53 -7.15 16.35 -7.86
C GLU A 53 -6.08 16.48 -8.96
N LYS A 54 -6.04 15.56 -9.93
CA LYS A 54 -5.15 15.66 -11.09
C LYS A 54 -5.56 16.79 -12.02
N GLN A 55 -6.85 16.91 -12.32
CA GLN A 55 -7.38 17.98 -13.17
C GLN A 55 -7.09 19.36 -12.59
N GLN A 56 -7.35 19.56 -11.29
CA GLN A 56 -7.08 20.84 -10.65
C GLN A 56 -5.61 21.24 -10.81
N ARG A 57 -4.68 20.29 -10.68
CA ARG A 57 -3.25 20.57 -10.87
C ARG A 57 -2.84 20.83 -12.31
N GLU A 58 -3.40 20.12 -13.28
CA GLU A 58 -3.15 20.41 -14.69
C GLU A 58 -3.61 21.84 -15.03
N VAL A 59 -4.78 22.24 -14.52
CA VAL A 59 -5.28 23.62 -14.64
C VAL A 59 -4.34 24.63 -13.98
N GLU A 60 -3.87 24.35 -12.75
CA GLU A 60 -2.94 25.23 -12.03
C GLU A 60 -1.56 25.33 -12.71
N ALA A 61 -1.08 24.26 -13.33
CA ALA A 61 0.24 24.21 -13.97
C ALA A 61 0.25 24.76 -15.41
N ASN A 62 -0.77 24.41 -16.21
CA ASN A 62 -0.77 24.58 -17.66
C ASN A 62 -1.96 25.37 -18.20
N GLY A 63 -2.98 25.66 -17.38
CA GLY A 63 -4.20 26.36 -17.81
C GLY A 63 -5.23 25.50 -18.53
N ASP A 64 -4.93 24.22 -18.78
CA ASP A 64 -5.88 23.21 -19.24
C ASP A 64 -5.76 21.92 -18.39
N GLY A 65 -6.85 21.18 -18.24
CA GLY A 65 -6.91 19.93 -17.46
C GLY A 65 -7.54 18.78 -18.24
N GLU A 66 -7.31 18.74 -19.55
CA GLU A 66 -8.02 17.83 -20.46
C GLU A 66 -7.40 16.42 -20.52
N GLU A 67 -6.07 16.28 -20.32
CA GLU A 67 -5.38 14.98 -20.38
C GLU A 67 -5.74 14.02 -19.24
N ALA A 68 -5.96 14.52 -18.02
CA ALA A 68 -6.38 13.68 -16.89
C ALA A 68 -7.74 12.98 -17.11
N ARG A 69 -8.65 13.59 -17.90
CA ARG A 69 -9.97 13.00 -18.23
C ARG A 69 -9.82 11.64 -18.92
N ASN A 70 -8.93 11.54 -19.91
CA ASN A 70 -8.99 10.46 -20.90
C ASN A 70 -8.61 9.06 -20.35
N ARG A 71 -7.69 8.97 -19.38
CA ARG A 71 -7.20 7.66 -18.87
C ARG A 71 -8.09 7.00 -17.82
N HIS A 72 -8.80 7.77 -16.99
CA HIS A 72 -9.67 7.21 -15.95
C HIS A 72 -11.12 7.11 -16.43
N GLU A 73 -11.59 8.06 -17.23
CA GLU A 73 -12.95 8.02 -17.79
C GLU A 73 -13.17 6.81 -18.71
N SER A 74 -12.15 6.40 -19.47
CA SER A 74 -12.23 5.19 -20.29
C SER A 74 -12.45 3.93 -19.45
N LYS A 75 -11.86 3.82 -18.26
CA LYS A 75 -12.10 2.69 -17.34
C LYS A 75 -13.52 2.70 -16.79
N PHE A 76 -14.09 3.88 -16.51
CA PHE A 76 -15.46 4.00 -16.02
C PHE A 76 -16.54 3.62 -17.06
N ARG A 77 -16.17 3.50 -18.34
CA ARG A 77 -17.07 3.02 -19.41
C ARG A 77 -17.20 1.49 -19.44
N LEU A 78 -16.36 0.77 -18.69
CA LEU A 78 -16.47 -0.67 -18.56
C LEU A 78 -17.64 -1.02 -17.63
N GLU A 79 -18.51 -1.92 -18.08
CA GLU A 79 -19.81 -2.24 -17.48
C GLU A 79 -19.73 -2.74 -16.03
N ASN A 80 -18.54 -3.16 -15.56
CA ASN A 80 -18.31 -3.68 -14.20
C ASN A 80 -17.03 -3.12 -13.55
N TYR A 81 -16.67 -1.88 -13.83
CA TYR A 81 -15.49 -1.23 -13.25
C TYR A 81 -15.85 -0.11 -12.25
N PRO A 82 -15.18 -0.03 -11.08
CA PRO A 82 -14.21 -1.00 -10.56
C PRO A 82 -14.88 -2.32 -10.13
N PRO A 83 -14.19 -3.47 -10.23
CA PRO A 83 -14.72 -4.74 -9.75
C PRO A 83 -14.90 -4.73 -8.22
N LEU A 84 -15.67 -5.68 -7.71
CA LEU A 84 -15.78 -5.93 -6.26
C LEU A 84 -14.83 -7.07 -5.85
N PRO A 85 -14.27 -7.04 -4.63
CA PRO A 85 -14.34 -5.93 -3.69
C PRO A 85 -13.45 -4.75 -4.13
N ASN A 86 -13.84 -3.55 -3.71
CA ASN A 86 -13.05 -2.33 -3.91
C ASN A 86 -13.11 -1.45 -2.66
N TYR A 87 -12.20 -0.49 -2.56
CA TYR A 87 -11.93 0.24 -1.32
C TYR A 87 -11.65 1.71 -1.55
N GLU A 88 -11.96 2.54 -0.57
CA GLU A 88 -11.49 3.92 -0.53
C GLU A 88 -10.03 3.96 -0.07
N LEU A 89 -9.11 3.97 -1.03
CA LEU A 89 -7.68 3.90 -0.74
C LEU A 89 -7.07 5.30 -0.56
N TYR A 90 -6.34 5.45 0.54
CA TYR A 90 -5.52 6.61 0.86
C TYR A 90 -4.05 6.19 0.95
N ALA A 91 -3.13 7.05 0.51
CA ALA A 91 -1.70 6.83 0.71
C ALA A 91 -1.19 7.69 1.88
N TYR A 92 -0.24 7.18 2.66
CA TYR A 92 0.47 7.97 3.68
C TYR A 92 1.98 7.88 3.49
N GLN A 93 2.63 9.04 3.30
CA GLN A 93 4.09 9.18 3.29
C GLN A 93 4.48 10.51 3.92
N ARG A 94 5.59 10.51 4.64
CA ARG A 94 6.12 11.73 5.24
C ARG A 94 6.82 12.56 4.17
N ALA A 95 6.45 13.84 4.08
CA ALA A 95 7.04 14.81 3.16
C ALA A 95 7.07 14.31 1.71
N SER A 96 5.91 14.39 1.05
CA SER A 96 5.79 14.13 -0.37
C SER A 96 5.55 15.41 -1.15
N GLY A 97 6.16 15.53 -2.33
CA GLY A 97 5.72 16.52 -3.34
C GLY A 97 4.43 16.10 -4.05
N ILE A 98 3.84 14.97 -3.64
CA ILE A 98 2.70 14.31 -4.25
C ILE A 98 1.47 14.53 -3.35
N PHE A 99 0.53 15.36 -3.79
CA PHE A 99 -0.62 15.83 -2.98
C PHE A 99 -1.72 14.79 -2.69
N TRP A 100 -1.77 13.65 -3.39
CA TRP A 100 -2.75 12.56 -3.12
C TRP A 100 -2.28 11.60 -2.03
N ILE A 101 -1.27 12.02 -1.29
CA ILE A 101 -0.68 11.32 -0.16
C ILE A 101 -1.00 12.15 1.07
N LEU A 102 -1.70 11.56 2.03
CA LEU A 102 -1.85 12.15 3.34
C LEU A 102 -0.47 12.28 3.95
N THR A 103 -0.10 13.51 4.32
CA THR A 103 1.21 13.79 4.90
C THR A 103 1.12 14.10 6.39
N ASP A 104 -0.10 14.30 6.90
CA ASP A 104 -0.40 14.61 8.29
C ASP A 104 -1.37 13.57 8.89
N LEU A 105 -1.11 13.16 10.13
CA LEU A 105 -2.00 12.27 10.88
C LEU A 105 -3.32 12.94 11.27
N GLU A 106 -3.39 14.28 11.34
CA GLU A 106 -4.67 14.97 11.53
C GLU A 106 -5.59 14.79 10.32
N GLU A 107 -5.04 14.76 9.10
CA GLU A 107 -5.83 14.42 7.91
C GLU A 107 -6.32 12.96 7.97
N VAL A 108 -5.46 12.04 8.42
CA VAL A 108 -5.84 10.63 8.64
C VAL A 108 -7.03 10.54 9.62
N ARG A 109 -7.00 11.30 10.74
CA ARG A 109 -8.12 11.35 11.69
C ARG A 109 -9.40 11.90 11.06
N ASN A 110 -9.30 12.95 10.26
CA ASN A 110 -10.46 13.62 9.65
C ASN A 110 -11.08 12.84 8.48
N LYS A 111 -10.44 11.78 7.98
CA LYS A 111 -10.95 10.95 6.88
C LYS A 111 -11.76 9.75 7.35
N ASP A 112 -11.89 9.52 8.66
CA ASP A 112 -12.53 8.33 9.24
C ASP A 112 -11.92 7.04 8.69
N ILE A 113 -10.58 6.96 8.64
CA ILE A 113 -9.89 5.75 8.20
C ILE A 113 -10.27 4.59 9.13
N GLU A 114 -10.65 3.45 8.56
CA GLU A 114 -11.02 2.25 9.30
C GLU A 114 -9.84 1.28 9.43
N TYR A 115 -9.04 1.15 8.37
CA TYR A 115 -7.94 0.19 8.33
C TYR A 115 -6.64 0.85 7.88
N VAL A 116 -5.52 0.34 8.39
CA VAL A 116 -4.18 0.78 7.99
C VAL A 116 -3.33 -0.41 7.58
N VAL A 117 -2.76 -0.33 6.38
CA VAL A 117 -1.81 -1.30 5.84
C VAL A 117 -0.43 -0.64 5.79
N VAL A 118 0.55 -1.29 6.41
CA VAL A 118 1.94 -0.84 6.40
C VAL A 118 2.86 -1.93 5.90
N GLU A 119 3.92 -1.53 5.21
CA GLU A 119 5.03 -2.41 4.85
C GLU A 119 6.35 -1.98 5.49
N GLU A 120 7.19 -2.95 5.83
CA GLU A 120 8.58 -2.70 6.23
C GLU A 120 9.51 -3.78 5.69
N TYR A 121 10.74 -3.37 5.35
CA TYR A 121 11.75 -4.31 4.89
C TYR A 121 13.18 -3.75 4.87
N PHE A 122 14.13 -4.57 4.42
CA PHE A 122 15.56 -4.22 4.26
C PHE A 122 15.82 -3.23 3.11
N LEU A 123 14.81 -2.95 2.30
CA LEU A 123 14.83 -1.96 1.23
C LEU A 123 14.46 -0.58 1.79
N ARG A 124 15.42 0.07 2.47
CA ARG A 124 15.13 1.27 3.30
C ARG A 124 14.56 2.45 2.52
N GLY A 125 14.89 2.56 1.24
CA GLY A 125 14.34 3.60 0.35
C GLY A 125 12.87 3.39 -0.02
N TYR A 126 12.34 2.18 0.17
CA TYR A 126 10.99 1.80 -0.26
C TYR A 126 10.07 1.40 0.90
N SER A 127 10.62 0.77 1.95
CA SER A 127 9.85 0.02 2.94
C SER A 127 10.24 0.40 4.36
N THR A 128 9.85 1.60 4.76
CA THR A 128 10.01 2.11 6.13
C THR A 128 8.69 2.69 6.62
N ILE A 129 8.25 2.27 7.81
CA ILE A 129 7.06 2.84 8.45
C ILE A 129 7.44 4.19 9.07
N PRO A 130 6.76 5.30 8.73
CA PRO A 130 6.99 6.58 9.38
C PRO A 130 6.82 6.47 10.91
N PRO A 131 7.77 7.00 11.73
CA PRO A 131 7.75 6.79 13.18
C PRO A 131 6.50 7.31 13.90
N ASP A 132 5.93 8.40 13.41
CA ASP A 132 4.67 8.99 13.87
C ASP A 132 3.48 8.08 13.57
N LEU A 133 3.38 7.55 12.34
CA LEU A 133 2.36 6.54 12.01
C LEU A 133 2.51 5.29 12.87
N LEU A 134 3.74 4.82 13.10
CA LEU A 134 3.99 3.68 13.98
C LEU A 134 3.52 3.95 15.42
N ASN A 135 3.78 5.16 15.94
CA ASN A 135 3.32 5.55 17.27
C ASN A 135 1.79 5.68 17.33
N PHE A 136 1.17 6.21 16.28
CA PHE A 136 -0.28 6.26 16.14
C PHE A 136 -0.90 4.85 16.17
N LEU A 137 -0.35 3.91 15.40
CA LEU A 137 -0.82 2.52 15.36
C LEU A 137 -0.62 1.79 16.70
N LYS A 138 0.43 2.09 17.45
CA LYS A 138 0.60 1.56 18.82
C LYS A 138 -0.49 2.02 19.78
N GLN A 139 -1.04 3.21 19.58
CA GLN A 139 -2.06 3.81 20.45
C GLN A 139 -3.49 3.44 20.03
N LYS A 140 -3.75 3.37 18.72
CA LYS A 140 -5.10 3.28 18.15
C LYS A 140 -5.34 2.03 17.29
N GLY A 141 -4.29 1.35 16.85
CA GLY A 141 -4.39 0.20 15.97
C GLY A 141 -4.55 -1.12 16.73
N THR A 142 -5.51 -1.94 16.30
CA THR A 142 -5.55 -3.38 16.58
C THR A 142 -4.90 -4.11 15.43
N LEU A 143 -3.83 -4.87 15.69
CA LEU A 143 -3.24 -5.72 14.67
C LEU A 143 -4.21 -6.86 14.32
N LEU A 144 -4.70 -6.89 13.08
CA LEU A 144 -5.56 -7.97 12.58
C LEU A 144 -4.73 -9.11 11.98
N LYS A 145 -3.74 -8.77 11.16
CA LYS A 145 -2.95 -9.76 10.42
C LYS A 145 -1.54 -9.27 10.13
N SER A 146 -0.61 -10.22 10.04
CA SER A 146 0.75 -10.00 9.57
C SER A 146 1.13 -11.08 8.55
N PHE A 147 1.87 -10.65 7.52
CA PHE A 147 2.44 -11.52 6.49
C PHE A 147 3.94 -11.35 6.50
N TYR A 148 4.64 -12.48 6.57
CA TYR A 148 6.10 -12.52 6.66
C TYR A 148 6.68 -13.25 5.44
N PRO A 149 7.82 -12.78 4.90
CA PRO A 149 8.51 -13.48 3.83
C PRO A 149 9.35 -14.67 4.33
N TYR A 150 9.48 -14.87 5.63
CA TYR A 150 10.26 -15.92 6.30
C TYR A 150 9.40 -16.72 7.31
N ASP A 151 9.88 -17.89 7.72
CA ASP A 151 9.20 -18.73 8.72
C ASP A 151 9.47 -18.18 10.14
N GLY A 152 8.43 -17.69 10.81
CA GLY A 152 8.52 -17.08 12.15
C GLY A 152 8.67 -15.56 12.13
N SER A 153 9.10 -14.97 13.25
CA SER A 153 9.29 -13.53 13.40
C SER A 153 10.75 -13.07 13.25
N GLU A 154 11.68 -13.99 13.02
CA GLU A 154 13.12 -13.70 13.07
C GLU A 154 13.86 -14.15 11.81
N ILE A 155 14.82 -13.32 11.43
CA ILE A 155 15.71 -13.54 10.30
C ILE A 155 16.99 -14.18 10.81
N GLN A 156 17.42 -15.24 10.14
CA GLN A 156 18.57 -16.02 10.60
C GLN A 156 19.90 -15.33 10.28
N THR A 157 19.97 -14.64 9.14
CA THR A 157 21.12 -13.85 8.68
C THR A 157 20.63 -12.66 7.88
N GLU A 158 21.32 -11.52 7.93
CA GLU A 158 20.90 -10.32 7.21
C GLU A 158 20.90 -10.56 5.67
N PRO A 159 19.73 -10.51 5.02
CA PRO A 159 19.60 -10.69 3.57
C PRO A 159 20.15 -9.51 2.78
N VAL A 160 20.80 -9.82 1.66
CA VAL A 160 21.38 -8.80 0.79
C VAL A 160 20.48 -8.58 -0.42
N PHE A 161 19.98 -7.35 -0.54
CA PHE A 161 19.11 -6.90 -1.61
C PHE A 161 19.83 -5.93 -2.54
N ASP A 162 19.39 -5.89 -3.80
CA ASP A 162 19.66 -4.73 -4.65
C ASP A 162 18.72 -3.62 -4.19
N GLN A 163 19.30 -2.51 -3.70
CA GLN A 163 18.51 -1.43 -3.13
C GLN A 163 17.72 -0.64 -4.18
N MET A 164 17.92 -0.90 -5.48
CA MET A 164 17.23 -0.19 -6.58
C MET A 164 16.10 -0.99 -7.23
N ASP A 165 16.00 -2.30 -7.00
CA ASP A 165 15.20 -3.18 -7.87
C ASP A 165 13.72 -3.28 -7.47
N ALA A 166 13.39 -2.91 -6.22
CA ALA A 166 12.05 -3.04 -5.63
C ALA A 166 11.37 -4.40 -5.90
N PHE A 167 12.13 -5.48 -6.11
CA PHE A 167 11.61 -6.83 -6.36
C PHE A 167 11.32 -7.61 -5.08
N TYR A 168 11.90 -7.19 -3.95
CA TYR A 168 11.73 -7.82 -2.64
C TYR A 168 12.19 -9.29 -2.61
N VAL A 169 13.18 -9.64 -3.44
CA VAL A 169 13.89 -10.92 -3.38
C VAL A 169 15.38 -10.64 -3.18
N PRO A 170 16.02 -11.21 -2.14
CA PRO A 170 17.43 -10.99 -1.93
C PRO A 170 18.23 -11.78 -2.98
N TYR A 171 19.36 -11.23 -3.42
CA TYR A 171 20.28 -11.93 -4.32
C TYR A 171 21.33 -12.75 -3.57
N SER A 172 21.52 -12.52 -2.27
CA SER A 172 22.45 -13.28 -1.42
C SER A 172 21.99 -13.30 0.05
N ASN A 173 22.60 -14.18 0.86
CA ASN A 173 22.30 -14.39 2.29
C ASN A 173 20.80 -14.51 2.59
N PHE A 174 20.10 -15.44 1.94
CA PHE A 174 18.63 -15.55 1.97
C PHE A 174 17.98 -15.53 3.37
N GLY A 175 18.71 -15.74 4.48
CA GLY A 175 18.26 -15.32 5.80
C GLY A 175 17.02 -16.04 6.33
N GLY A 176 16.71 -17.22 5.78
CA GLY A 176 15.48 -17.94 6.08
C GLY A 176 14.26 -17.47 5.27
N ILE A 177 14.41 -16.50 4.36
CA ILE A 177 13.35 -16.06 3.44
C ILE A 177 12.87 -17.24 2.61
N LYS A 178 11.55 -17.41 2.62
CA LYS A 178 10.83 -18.46 1.92
C LYS A 178 10.14 -17.94 0.68
N ARG A 179 9.66 -16.70 0.69
CA ARG A 179 8.82 -16.11 -0.37
C ARG A 179 9.16 -14.64 -0.61
N PRO A 180 8.79 -14.07 -1.76
CA PRO A 180 9.06 -12.67 -2.06
C PRO A 180 8.12 -11.74 -1.28
N GLY A 181 8.48 -10.46 -1.26
CA GLY A 181 7.69 -9.38 -0.67
C GLY A 181 8.19 -8.95 0.71
N PRO A 182 7.71 -7.79 1.21
CA PRO A 182 8.08 -7.27 2.52
C PRO A 182 7.30 -7.95 3.65
N VAL A 183 7.57 -7.51 4.88
CA VAL A 183 6.63 -7.74 5.98
C VAL A 183 5.45 -6.77 5.80
N ILE A 184 4.23 -7.30 5.77
CA ILE A 184 3.00 -6.49 5.66
C ILE A 184 2.18 -6.68 6.92
N ARG A 185 1.71 -5.58 7.50
CA ARG A 185 0.81 -5.60 8.66
C ARG A 185 -0.46 -4.82 8.36
N ILE A 186 -1.57 -5.38 8.84
CA ILE A 186 -2.90 -4.81 8.66
C ILE A 186 -3.48 -4.56 10.04
N TYR A 187 -3.88 -3.31 10.26
CA TYR A 187 -4.47 -2.83 11.49
C TYR A 187 -5.90 -2.36 11.23
N GLU A 188 -6.76 -2.60 12.21
CA GLU A 188 -8.05 -1.92 12.35
C GLU A 188 -7.85 -0.75 13.33
N LEU A 189 -8.36 0.43 12.99
CA LEU A 189 -8.35 1.56 13.90
C LEU A 189 -9.55 1.46 14.85
N ARG A 190 -9.27 1.53 16.15
CA ARG A 190 -10.31 1.69 17.18
C ARG A 190 -10.66 3.16 17.31
N GLU A 191 -11.95 3.44 17.56
CA GLU A 191 -12.42 4.75 18.02
C GLU A 191 -11.63 5.21 19.26
#